data_AF-A0A329QLG2-F1
#
_entry.id   AF-A0A329QLG2-F1
#
_cell.length_a   1.000
_cell.length_b   1.000
_cell.length_c   1.000
_cell.angle_alpha   90.00
_cell.angle_beta   90.00
_cell.angle_gamma   90.00
#
_symmetry.space_group_name_H-M   'P 1'
#
loop_
_entity.id
_entity.type
_entity.pdbx_description
1 polymer ?
#
loop_
_entity_poly.entity_id
_entity_poly.type
_entity_poly.pdbx_seq_one_letter_code
_entity_poly.pdbx_strand_id
1 'polypeptide(L)'
;MSKVIHKSLYLILLVFVGVFIVSSLFVRAQYNYTLYGDNPILGRQQWSIFIPVIVLLLVSGVVLYRLGLKLNKYSPKVVIPVVLLCSLAIQIIIIFVFPRVPTDDSQTVLSLAMNMLYDQDYSSFETGGYLHMFPFNFSTVLYLKTLLYLFPDNYLVIKLFNILFATVTTLMIYLIYKQLNYKSEERDYGVLIFAATYLPSLFLNNLIYNDVIATAFLTSCLYFLIRFIREKSWQTIVIAAILLAIGNYFRSIGVIVLIAAILTILLNMRSIGFKKGIVSIFVLAILFNVPGWTQNAVLKSSGAVSEPVGENSAPVYMWLNMGINLERFGFWDNMESYQIYQREANYNKAESTELYKQEIERKLSEASLSDLAQMYYKKIIWTWTEGTYQMDRYGIGNENSSGMGGGRGGGIAGSYSYTNAVTELFKGDSVYRTGVLWIVYVMNFMMYCFIFIRLVGGIRGKRYDEVSLILVILGFIGFYILWEIKSRYIYPVYPLLIVLSYMGFKDAYNFMSHRKLGWERSSLRKG
;
A
#
# COMPACT_ATOMS: atom_id res chain seq x y z
N MET A 1 -25.72 -5.38 20.01
CA MET A 1 -25.24 -6.00 18.75
C MET A 1 -24.07 -5.22 18.12
N SER A 2 -24.25 -3.96 17.67
CA SER A 2 -23.18 -3.17 17.03
C SER A 2 -21.86 -3.05 17.84
N LYS A 3 -21.91 -2.75 19.14
CA LYS A 3 -20.70 -2.71 20.01
C LYS A 3 -19.98 -4.06 20.14
N VAL A 4 -20.69 -5.18 20.03
CA VAL A 4 -20.09 -6.53 20.07
C VAL A 4 -19.31 -6.77 18.78
N ILE A 5 -19.93 -6.48 17.63
CA ILE A 5 -19.27 -6.58 16.32
C ILE A 5 -18.02 -5.70 16.27
N HIS A 6 -18.11 -4.45 16.70
CA HIS A 6 -16.95 -3.55 16.77
C HIS A 6 -15.82 -4.11 17.65
N LYS A 7 -16.17 -4.64 18.84
CA LYS A 7 -15.18 -5.30 19.71
C LYS A 7 -14.54 -6.50 19.03
N SER A 8 -15.31 -7.33 18.32
CA SER A 8 -14.79 -8.49 17.60
C SER A 8 -13.81 -8.08 16.51
N LEU A 9 -14.11 -7.05 15.72
CA LEU A 9 -13.19 -6.52 14.69
C LEU A 9 -11.86 -6.05 15.30
N TYR A 10 -11.92 -5.36 16.44
CA TYR A 10 -10.73 -4.96 17.19
C TYR A 10 -9.92 -6.16 17.68
N LEU A 11 -10.60 -7.19 18.22
CA LEU A 11 -9.94 -8.41 18.71
C LEU A 11 -9.26 -9.18 17.58
N ILE A 12 -9.91 -9.33 16.43
CA ILE A 12 -9.33 -10.01 15.26
C ILE A 12 -8.06 -9.29 14.82
N LEU A 13 -8.11 -7.97 14.63
CA LEU A 13 -6.91 -7.22 14.24
C LEU A 13 -5.84 -7.28 15.34
N LEU A 14 -6.22 -7.24 16.61
CA LEU A 14 -5.30 -7.35 17.74
C LEU A 14 -4.54 -8.68 17.71
N VAL A 15 -5.19 -9.79 17.35
CA VAL A 15 -4.56 -11.11 17.20
C VAL A 15 -3.53 -11.08 16.07
N PHE A 16 -3.90 -10.59 14.88
CA PHE A 16 -2.96 -10.48 13.76
C PHE A 16 -1.75 -9.60 14.10
N VAL A 17 -1.99 -8.42 14.67
CA VAL A 17 -0.91 -7.50 15.10
C VAL A 17 -0.04 -8.16 16.17
N GLY A 18 -0.63 -8.88 17.12
CA GLY A 18 0.11 -9.64 18.12
C GLY A 18 1.00 -10.71 17.48
N VAL A 19 0.49 -11.45 16.50
CA VAL A 19 1.26 -12.43 15.72
C VAL A 19 2.41 -11.75 14.97
N PHE A 20 2.19 -10.59 14.35
CA PHE A 20 3.24 -9.84 13.64
C PHE A 20 4.36 -9.40 14.59
N ILE A 21 4.00 -8.88 15.77
CA ILE A 21 4.96 -8.46 16.79
C ILE A 21 5.78 -9.66 17.28
N VAL A 22 5.10 -10.72 17.75
CA VAL A 22 5.77 -11.89 18.33
C VAL A 22 6.68 -12.55 17.28
N SER A 23 6.20 -12.72 16.06
CA SER A 23 6.99 -13.34 14.97
C SER A 23 8.23 -12.51 14.64
N SER A 24 8.11 -11.17 14.62
CA SER A 24 9.23 -10.27 14.35
C SER A 24 10.34 -10.30 15.41
N LEU A 25 10.06 -10.81 16.61
CA LEU A 25 11.09 -11.03 17.64
C LEU A 25 12.01 -12.21 17.30
N PHE A 26 11.54 -13.17 16.50
CA PHE A 26 12.28 -14.40 16.18
C PHE A 26 12.72 -14.47 14.71
N VAL A 27 11.90 -13.93 13.81
CA VAL A 27 12.06 -14.01 12.35
C VAL A 27 12.05 -12.62 11.72
N ARG A 28 12.96 -12.39 10.78
CA ARG A 28 13.09 -11.16 10.01
C ARG A 28 12.61 -11.38 8.59
N ALA A 29 11.50 -10.74 8.21
CA ALA A 29 11.14 -10.60 6.80
C ALA A 29 12.07 -9.59 6.11
N GLN A 30 12.65 -10.01 4.99
CA GLN A 30 13.64 -9.26 4.24
C GLN A 30 13.27 -9.23 2.77
N TYR A 31 13.51 -8.06 2.17
CA TYR A 31 13.55 -7.87 0.73
C TYR A 31 14.76 -6.99 0.39
N ASN A 32 15.81 -7.62 -0.12
CA ASN A 32 16.97 -6.95 -0.69
C ASN A 32 17.17 -7.54 -2.08
N TYR A 33 16.83 -6.77 -3.10
CA TYR A 33 16.82 -7.26 -4.47
C TYR A 33 18.23 -7.62 -4.96
N THR A 34 19.24 -6.90 -4.49
CA THR A 34 20.63 -7.12 -4.93
C THR A 34 21.20 -8.43 -4.37
N LEU A 35 20.84 -8.79 -3.15
CA LEU A 35 21.29 -10.05 -2.53
C LEU A 35 20.45 -11.25 -2.92
N TYR A 36 19.13 -11.08 -3.00
CA TYR A 36 18.20 -12.20 -3.06
C TYR A 36 17.35 -12.21 -4.34
N GLY A 37 17.48 -11.21 -5.21
CA GLY A 37 16.59 -11.04 -6.37
C GLY A 37 15.14 -10.74 -5.96
N ASP A 38 14.18 -11.04 -6.84
CA ASP A 38 12.75 -10.95 -6.53
C ASP A 38 12.28 -12.16 -5.72
N ASN A 39 12.88 -12.38 -4.54
CA ASN A 39 12.51 -13.47 -3.65
C ASN A 39 12.14 -12.95 -2.26
N PRO A 40 11.13 -13.56 -1.64
CA PRO A 40 10.79 -13.25 -0.27
C PRO A 40 11.69 -14.06 0.70
N ILE A 41 12.33 -13.39 1.64
CA ILE A 41 13.26 -14.03 2.59
C ILE A 41 12.77 -13.89 4.03
N LEU A 42 12.75 -15.00 4.77
CA LEU A 42 12.55 -15.04 6.21
C LEU A 42 13.84 -15.53 6.87
N GLY A 43 14.61 -14.60 7.42
CA GLY A 43 15.86 -14.89 8.13
C GLY A 43 15.67 -14.95 9.64
N ARG A 44 16.71 -15.38 10.36
CA ARG A 44 16.75 -15.29 11.83
C ARG A 44 16.87 -13.83 12.28
N GLN A 45 16.18 -13.47 13.35
CA GLN A 45 16.24 -12.11 13.88
C GLN A 45 17.62 -11.76 14.46
N GLN A 46 18.12 -10.57 14.11
CA GLN A 46 19.42 -10.06 14.54
C GLN A 46 19.26 -9.00 15.65
N TRP A 47 19.22 -9.46 16.89
CA TRP A 47 18.96 -8.62 18.07
C TRP A 47 20.00 -7.50 18.28
N SER A 48 21.25 -7.73 17.87
CA SER A 48 22.34 -6.75 17.97
C SER A 48 22.11 -5.49 17.13
N ILE A 49 21.38 -5.58 16.02
CA ILE A 49 21.00 -4.43 15.18
C ILE A 49 19.59 -3.97 15.55
N PHE A 50 18.68 -4.92 15.78
CA PHE A 50 17.27 -4.64 16.06
C PHE A 50 17.07 -3.74 17.27
N ILE A 51 17.70 -4.04 18.41
CA ILE A 51 17.50 -3.28 19.65
C ILE A 51 18.03 -1.84 19.52
N PRO A 52 19.28 -1.59 19.05
CA PRO A 52 19.76 -0.21 18.87
C PRO A 52 18.89 0.62 17.93
N VAL A 53 18.40 0.04 16.83
CA VAL A 53 17.52 0.75 15.89
C VAL A 53 16.15 1.05 16.52
N ILE A 54 15.60 0.15 17.35
CA ILE A 54 14.39 0.44 18.15
C ILE A 54 14.63 1.65 19.06
N VAL A 55 15.74 1.67 19.79
CA VAL A 55 16.07 2.77 20.71
C VAL A 55 16.20 4.09 19.93
N LEU A 56 16.94 4.08 18.82
CA LEU A 56 17.10 5.24 17.94
C LEU A 56 15.74 5.77 17.46
N LEU A 57 14.89 4.90 16.93
CA LEU A 57 13.58 5.29 16.42
C LEU A 57 12.61 5.73 17.51
N LEU A 58 12.67 5.15 18.71
CA LEU A 58 11.89 5.60 19.86
C LEU A 58 12.29 7.02 20.29
N VAL A 59 13.60 7.29 20.38
CA VAL A 59 14.11 8.63 20.70
C VAL A 59 13.68 9.63 19.64
N SER A 60 13.90 9.33 18.36
CA SER A 60 13.48 10.17 17.25
C SER A 60 11.97 10.41 17.25
N GLY A 61 11.16 9.38 17.50
CA GLY A 61 9.70 9.50 17.59
C GLY A 61 9.25 10.43 18.73
N VAL A 62 9.86 10.35 19.91
CA VAL A 62 9.60 11.27 21.03
C VAL A 62 10.00 12.70 20.69
N VAL A 63 11.14 12.90 20.02
CA VAL A 63 11.59 14.22 19.57
C VAL A 63 10.62 14.82 18.56
N LEU A 64 10.22 14.05 17.53
CA LEU A 64 9.25 14.47 16.51
C LEU A 64 7.88 14.78 17.14
N TYR A 65 7.43 13.98 18.09
CA TYR A 65 6.18 14.24 18.79
C TYR A 65 6.22 15.54 19.59
N ARG A 66 7.31 15.79 20.34
CA ARG A 66 7.51 17.05 21.07
C ARG A 66 7.61 18.26 20.14
N LEU A 67 8.23 18.10 18.97
CA LEU A 67 8.22 19.13 17.92
C LEU A 67 6.79 19.41 17.45
N GLY A 68 6.00 18.37 17.18
CA GLY A 68 4.58 18.49 16.84
C GLY A 68 3.78 19.25 17.90
N LEU A 69 4.00 18.96 19.19
CA LEU A 69 3.39 19.70 20.29
C LEU A 69 3.81 21.18 20.31
N LYS A 70 5.09 21.49 20.10
CA LYS A 70 5.56 22.87 19.99
C LYS A 70 4.93 23.60 18.80
N LEU A 71 4.67 22.90 17.71
CA LEU A 71 4.05 23.47 16.53
C LEU A 71 2.55 23.76 16.71
N ASN A 72 1.86 23.12 17.67
CA ASN A 72 0.43 23.32 17.92
C ASN A 72 0.04 24.79 18.19
N LYS A 73 0.99 25.64 18.63
CA LYS A 73 0.77 27.08 18.83
C LYS A 73 0.62 27.87 17.51
N TYR A 74 1.05 27.31 16.39
CA TYR A 74 0.97 27.94 15.08
C TYR A 74 -0.26 27.52 14.29
N SER A 75 -0.73 28.41 13.42
CA SER A 75 -1.93 28.22 12.60
C SER A 75 -1.80 27.04 11.62
N PRO A 76 -2.85 26.22 11.44
CA PRO A 76 -2.88 25.17 10.42
C PRO A 76 -2.66 25.69 9.00
N LYS A 77 -3.04 26.95 8.75
CA LYS A 77 -2.84 27.63 7.45
C LYS A 77 -1.36 27.84 7.11
N VAL A 78 -0.46 27.71 8.08
CA VAL A 78 0.99 27.86 7.90
C VAL A 78 1.69 26.51 8.03
N VAL A 79 1.45 25.79 9.12
CA VAL A 79 2.19 24.55 9.40
C VAL A 79 1.92 23.47 8.37
N ILE A 80 0.65 23.29 7.95
CA ILE A 80 0.29 22.23 7.00
C ILE A 80 0.98 22.46 5.64
N PRO A 81 0.85 23.63 4.98
CA PRO A 81 1.56 23.89 3.73
C PRO A 81 3.08 23.75 3.87
N VAL A 82 3.69 24.26 4.94
CA VAL A 82 5.15 24.17 5.14
C VAL A 82 5.60 22.70 5.22
N VAL A 83 4.94 21.86 6.03
CA VAL A 83 5.31 20.45 6.15
C VAL A 83 5.13 19.71 4.82
N LEU A 84 4.05 19.99 4.09
CA LEU A 84 3.83 19.40 2.77
C LEU A 84 4.87 19.86 1.74
N LEU A 85 5.26 21.14 1.74
CA LEU A 85 6.31 21.68 0.87
C LEU A 85 7.68 21.08 1.19
N CYS A 86 8.01 20.91 2.47
CA CYS A 86 9.24 20.21 2.87
C CYS A 86 9.22 18.75 2.40
N SER A 87 8.10 18.04 2.55
CA SER A 87 7.96 16.67 2.06
C SER A 87 8.13 16.60 0.53
N LEU A 88 7.49 17.51 -0.20
CA LEU A 88 7.61 17.63 -1.64
C LEU A 88 9.06 17.88 -2.05
N ALA A 89 9.77 18.79 -1.38
CA ALA A 89 11.18 19.07 -1.64
C ALA A 89 12.07 17.84 -1.41
N ILE A 90 11.85 17.10 -0.32
CA ILE A 90 12.59 15.85 -0.04
C ILE A 90 12.35 14.81 -1.15
N GLN A 91 11.11 14.66 -1.60
CA GLN A 91 10.78 13.72 -2.67
C GLN A 91 11.42 14.11 -4.00
N ILE A 92 11.45 15.42 -4.33
CA ILE A 92 12.16 15.93 -5.50
C ILE A 92 13.66 15.61 -5.38
N ILE A 93 14.27 15.85 -4.23
CA ILE A 93 15.68 15.51 -3.99
C ILE A 93 15.90 14.00 -4.23
N ILE A 94 15.02 13.14 -3.70
CA ILE A 94 15.15 11.67 -3.84
C ILE A 94 15.12 11.24 -5.32
N ILE A 95 14.23 11.78 -6.14
CA ILE A 95 14.16 11.36 -7.56
C ILE A 95 15.37 11.81 -8.38
N PHE A 96 16.09 12.87 -7.96
CA PHE A 96 17.36 13.28 -8.58
C PHE A 96 18.55 12.51 -7.99
N VAL A 97 18.55 12.23 -6.69
CA VAL A 97 19.60 11.45 -6.03
C VAL A 97 19.56 9.99 -6.48
N PHE A 98 18.38 9.42 -6.65
CA PHE A 98 18.14 8.06 -7.16
C PHE A 98 17.37 8.16 -8.48
N PRO A 99 18.04 8.44 -9.62
CA PRO A 99 17.36 8.71 -10.88
C PRO A 99 16.96 7.40 -11.57
N ARG A 100 16.03 6.68 -10.96
CA ARG A 100 15.60 5.35 -11.40
C ARG A 100 14.85 5.38 -12.72
N VAL A 101 15.24 4.50 -13.63
CA VAL A 101 14.53 4.25 -14.89
C VAL A 101 13.45 3.19 -14.65
N PRO A 102 12.27 3.28 -15.30
CA PRO A 102 11.24 2.26 -15.25
C PRO A 102 11.77 0.85 -15.54
N THR A 103 11.19 -0.14 -14.88
CA THR A 103 11.55 -1.56 -15.00
C THR A 103 10.30 -2.42 -14.82
N ASP A 104 10.33 -3.67 -15.28
CA ASP A 104 9.22 -4.63 -15.14
C ASP A 104 7.91 -4.05 -15.71
N ASP A 105 6.77 -4.28 -15.04
CA ASP A 105 5.45 -3.76 -15.41
C ASP A 105 5.45 -2.24 -15.67
N SER A 106 6.27 -1.48 -14.92
CA SER A 106 6.39 -0.01 -15.07
C SER A 106 6.96 0.37 -16.44
N GLN A 107 7.95 -0.37 -16.92
CA GLN A 107 8.49 -0.18 -18.28
C GLN A 107 7.45 -0.60 -19.32
N THR A 108 6.79 -1.74 -19.13
CA THR A 108 5.78 -2.24 -20.06
C THR A 108 4.64 -1.23 -20.27
N VAL A 109 4.03 -0.71 -19.20
CA VAL A 109 2.91 0.25 -19.36
C VAL A 109 3.35 1.57 -19.97
N LEU A 110 4.59 2.00 -19.74
CA LEU A 110 5.14 3.21 -20.32
C LEU A 110 5.42 3.03 -21.82
N SER A 111 6.02 1.90 -22.21
CA SER A 111 6.22 1.55 -23.63
C SER A 111 4.89 1.49 -24.37
N LEU A 112 3.87 0.85 -23.80
CA LEU A 112 2.54 0.81 -24.41
C LEU A 112 1.93 2.20 -24.55
N ALA A 113 2.13 3.09 -23.58
CA ALA A 113 1.64 4.46 -23.65
C ALA A 113 2.29 5.25 -24.80
N MET A 114 3.60 5.07 -25.01
CA MET A 114 4.34 5.68 -26.12
C MET A 114 3.89 5.11 -27.47
N ASN A 115 3.82 3.79 -27.63
CA ASN A 115 3.38 3.13 -28.86
C ASN A 115 1.96 3.59 -29.26
N MET A 116 1.03 3.65 -28.29
CA MET A 116 -0.33 4.15 -28.53
C MET A 116 -0.40 5.65 -28.84
N LEU A 117 0.58 6.44 -28.41
CA LEU A 117 0.62 7.88 -28.63
C LEU A 117 1.22 8.23 -30.00
N TYR A 118 2.38 7.65 -30.30
CA TYR A 118 3.19 8.02 -31.46
C TYR A 118 2.92 7.12 -32.68
N ASP A 119 2.74 5.82 -32.46
CA ASP A 119 2.60 4.83 -33.55
C ASP A 119 1.15 4.43 -33.80
N GLN A 120 0.22 4.89 -32.95
CA GLN A 120 -1.20 4.45 -32.94
C GLN A 120 -1.34 2.92 -32.86
N ASP A 121 -0.39 2.26 -32.20
CA ASP A 121 -0.37 0.81 -32.06
C ASP A 121 -1.22 0.36 -30.85
N TYR A 122 -2.30 -0.37 -31.12
CA TYR A 122 -3.20 -0.96 -30.14
C TYR A 122 -3.12 -2.51 -30.10
N SER A 123 -2.14 -3.12 -30.78
CA SER A 123 -1.98 -4.58 -30.90
C SER A 123 -1.81 -5.29 -29.55
N SER A 124 -1.45 -4.58 -28.48
CA SER A 124 -1.39 -5.13 -27.12
C SER A 124 -2.73 -5.66 -26.58
N PHE A 125 -3.86 -5.28 -27.20
CA PHE A 125 -5.18 -5.86 -26.90
C PHE A 125 -5.47 -7.16 -27.67
N GLU A 126 -4.73 -7.46 -28.73
CA GLU A 126 -4.85 -8.69 -29.49
C GLU A 126 -4.27 -9.88 -28.72
N THR A 127 -4.65 -11.09 -29.11
CA THR A 127 -4.18 -12.34 -28.49
C THR A 127 -2.65 -12.39 -28.49
N GLY A 128 -2.05 -12.69 -27.35
CA GLY A 128 -0.60 -12.62 -27.14
C GLY A 128 -0.10 -11.30 -26.55
N GLY A 129 -0.90 -10.23 -26.63
CA GLY A 129 -0.58 -8.92 -26.08
C GLY A 129 -0.66 -8.82 -24.56
N TYR A 130 0.02 -7.82 -23.99
CA TYR A 130 0.04 -7.60 -22.53
C TYR A 130 -1.31 -7.13 -21.99
N LEU A 131 -2.00 -6.21 -22.69
CA LEU A 131 -3.31 -5.70 -22.26
C LEU A 131 -4.46 -6.67 -22.54
N HIS A 132 -4.25 -7.63 -23.45
CA HIS A 132 -5.12 -8.79 -23.59
C HIS A 132 -5.13 -9.62 -22.30
N MET A 133 -3.95 -9.96 -21.79
CA MET A 133 -3.79 -10.75 -20.56
C MET A 133 -4.13 -9.94 -19.29
N PHE A 134 -3.68 -8.69 -19.21
CA PHE A 134 -3.79 -7.83 -18.03
C PHE A 134 -4.49 -6.49 -18.32
N PRO A 135 -5.78 -6.52 -18.68
CA PRO A 135 -6.50 -5.32 -19.09
C PRO A 135 -6.65 -4.25 -18.01
N PHE A 136 -6.58 -4.64 -16.73
CA PHE A 136 -6.62 -3.72 -15.60
C PHE A 136 -5.44 -2.73 -15.59
N ASN A 137 -4.37 -2.99 -16.34
CA ASN A 137 -3.26 -2.05 -16.50
C ASN A 137 -3.55 -0.91 -17.49
N PHE A 138 -4.62 -1.00 -18.28
CA PHE A 138 -4.91 0.03 -19.30
C PHE A 138 -5.15 1.41 -18.68
N SER A 139 -5.72 1.50 -17.48
CA SER A 139 -5.87 2.76 -16.76
C SER A 139 -4.53 3.48 -16.55
N THR A 140 -3.47 2.72 -16.27
CA THR A 140 -2.11 3.25 -16.11
C THR A 140 -1.53 3.65 -17.46
N VAL A 141 -1.72 2.84 -18.51
CA VAL A 141 -1.29 3.16 -19.88
C VAL A 141 -1.95 4.45 -20.36
N LEU A 142 -3.27 4.59 -20.20
CA LEU A 142 -4.03 5.76 -20.59
C LEU A 142 -3.56 7.02 -19.83
N TYR A 143 -3.35 6.90 -18.53
CA TYR A 143 -2.82 7.98 -17.71
C TYR A 143 -1.44 8.46 -18.18
N LEU A 144 -0.51 7.52 -18.41
CA LEU A 144 0.83 7.85 -18.91
C LEU A 144 0.76 8.45 -20.32
N LYS A 145 -0.08 7.90 -21.20
CA LYS A 145 -0.32 8.44 -22.54
C LYS A 145 -0.82 9.89 -22.47
N THR A 146 -1.76 10.20 -21.57
CA THR A 146 -2.26 11.57 -21.37
C THR A 146 -1.15 12.50 -20.87
N LEU A 147 -0.32 12.06 -19.91
CA LEU A 147 0.79 12.89 -19.44
C LEU A 147 1.82 13.15 -20.53
N LEU A 148 2.19 12.13 -21.31
CA LEU A 148 3.13 12.25 -22.43
C LEU A 148 2.56 13.14 -23.56
N TYR A 149 1.25 13.10 -23.79
CA TYR A 149 0.61 14.01 -24.74
C TYR A 149 0.69 15.48 -24.28
N LEU A 150 0.47 15.74 -22.98
CA LEU A 150 0.51 17.10 -22.41
C LEU A 150 1.95 17.61 -22.21
N PHE A 151 2.89 16.71 -21.91
CA PHE A 151 4.28 17.00 -21.61
C PHE A 151 5.20 15.99 -22.35
N PRO A 152 5.42 16.17 -23.66
CA PRO A 152 6.22 15.26 -24.47
C PRO A 152 7.64 15.06 -23.91
N ASP A 153 8.14 13.82 -23.98
CA ASP A 153 9.51 13.41 -23.63
C ASP A 153 9.99 13.77 -22.22
N ASN A 154 9.07 13.96 -21.27
CA ASN A 154 9.41 14.40 -19.91
C ASN A 154 9.06 13.37 -18.83
N TYR A 155 9.96 12.40 -18.61
CA TYR A 155 9.82 11.40 -17.54
C TYR A 155 9.82 12.00 -16.13
N LEU A 156 10.44 13.17 -15.95
CA LEU A 156 10.43 13.88 -14.68
C LEU A 156 9.02 14.34 -14.31
N VAL A 157 8.22 14.82 -15.28
CA VAL A 157 6.83 15.23 -15.04
C VAL A 157 6.01 14.07 -14.48
N ILE A 158 6.17 12.86 -15.01
CA ILE A 158 5.45 11.68 -14.52
C ILE A 158 5.79 11.42 -13.04
N LYS A 159 7.08 11.51 -12.66
CA LYS A 159 7.50 11.39 -11.26
C LYS A 159 6.99 12.53 -10.39
N LEU A 160 6.90 13.76 -10.91
CA LEU A 160 6.31 14.90 -10.20
C LEU A 160 4.83 14.68 -9.88
N PHE A 161 4.07 14.03 -10.78
CA PHE A 161 2.70 13.63 -10.47
C PHE A 161 2.63 12.55 -9.38
N ASN A 162 3.54 11.58 -9.36
CA ASN A 162 3.65 10.65 -8.23
C ASN A 162 3.87 11.40 -6.91
N ILE A 163 4.79 12.37 -6.89
CA ILE A 163 5.05 13.22 -5.71
C ILE A 163 3.80 13.99 -5.30
N LEU A 164 3.02 14.52 -6.26
CA LEU A 164 1.76 15.17 -5.99
C LEU A 164 0.77 14.21 -5.30
N PHE A 165 0.60 12.99 -5.81
CA PHE A 165 -0.29 11.98 -5.22
C PHE A 165 0.18 11.52 -3.83
N ALA A 166 1.49 11.32 -3.63
CA ALA A 166 2.05 11.01 -2.31
C ALA A 166 1.85 12.17 -1.31
N THR A 167 1.95 13.42 -1.76
CA THR A 167 1.68 14.62 -0.95
C THR A 167 0.19 14.73 -0.59
N VAL A 168 -0.71 14.43 -1.53
CA VAL A 168 -2.15 14.32 -1.25
C VAL A 168 -2.42 13.23 -0.21
N THR A 169 -1.78 12.07 -0.33
CA THR A 169 -1.91 10.97 0.64
C THR A 169 -1.46 11.42 2.03
N THR A 170 -0.33 12.13 2.12
CA THR A 170 0.19 12.71 3.36
C THR A 170 -0.81 13.65 4.03
N LEU A 171 -1.45 14.54 3.24
CA LEU A 171 -2.51 15.40 3.76
C LEU A 171 -3.74 14.60 4.22
N MET A 172 -4.16 13.59 3.45
CA MET A 172 -5.31 12.76 3.81
C MET A 172 -5.08 11.97 5.10
N ILE A 173 -3.87 11.48 5.36
CA ILE A 173 -3.52 10.84 6.63
C ILE A 173 -3.82 11.78 7.82
N TYR A 174 -3.37 13.02 7.75
CA TYR A 174 -3.64 14.03 8.77
C TYR A 174 -5.15 14.33 8.90
N LEU A 175 -5.86 14.47 7.78
CA LEU A 175 -7.29 14.77 7.81
C LEU A 175 -8.12 13.59 8.33
N ILE A 176 -7.79 12.34 7.99
CA ILE A 176 -8.41 11.14 8.56
C ILE A 176 -8.21 11.12 10.07
N TYR A 177 -6.97 11.36 10.53
CA TYR A 177 -6.68 11.43 11.96
C TYR A 177 -7.57 12.47 12.66
N LYS A 178 -7.75 13.68 12.09
CA LYS A 178 -8.62 14.72 12.66
C LYS A 178 -10.11 14.37 12.59
N GLN A 179 -10.55 13.59 11.60
CA GLN A 179 -11.93 13.09 11.55
C GLN A 179 -12.21 12.09 12.68
N LEU A 180 -11.26 11.19 12.95
CA LEU A 180 -11.36 10.19 14.03
C LEU A 180 -11.21 10.84 15.42
N ASN A 181 -10.36 11.86 15.54
CA ASN A 181 -10.10 12.59 16.79
C ASN A 181 -10.78 13.96 16.81
N TYR A 182 -12.04 14.04 16.36
CA TYR A 182 -12.77 15.30 16.20
C TYR A 182 -12.99 16.09 17.51
N LYS A 183 -12.88 15.41 18.67
CA LYS A 183 -12.98 16.03 20.01
C LYS A 183 -11.65 16.63 20.50
N SER A 184 -10.53 16.34 19.85
CA SER A 184 -9.22 16.84 20.24
C SER A 184 -9.04 18.28 19.76
N GLU A 185 -8.82 19.20 20.70
CA GLU A 185 -8.47 20.60 20.42
C GLU A 185 -7.03 20.75 19.89
N GLU A 186 -6.18 19.76 20.15
CA GLU A 186 -4.81 19.75 19.64
C GLU A 186 -4.79 19.71 18.10
N ARG A 187 -3.83 20.40 17.51
CA ARG A 187 -3.62 20.37 16.06
C ARG A 187 -3.01 19.04 15.61
N ASP A 188 -2.23 18.39 16.47
CA ASP A 188 -1.68 17.05 16.24
C ASP A 188 -0.77 16.97 14.99
N TYR A 189 0.04 18.00 14.73
CA TYR A 189 0.94 18.04 13.56
C TYR A 189 1.96 16.89 13.53
N GLY A 190 2.18 16.19 14.64
CA GLY A 190 3.05 15.01 14.68
C GLY A 190 2.65 13.91 13.69
N VAL A 191 1.35 13.67 13.46
CA VAL A 191 0.89 12.66 12.47
C VAL A 191 1.20 13.10 11.04
N LEU A 192 1.10 14.41 10.77
CA LEU A 192 1.43 14.99 9.47
C LEU A 192 2.93 14.89 9.21
N ILE A 193 3.76 15.21 10.20
CA ILE A 193 5.23 15.11 10.09
C ILE A 193 5.65 13.65 9.90
N PHE A 194 5.04 12.72 10.64
CA PHE A 194 5.33 11.30 10.47
C PHE A 194 4.98 10.81 9.07
N ALA A 195 3.79 11.15 8.55
CA ALA A 195 3.41 10.85 7.18
C ALA A 195 4.35 11.48 6.14
N ALA A 196 4.72 12.75 6.33
CA ALA A 196 5.59 13.53 5.45
C ALA A 196 7.03 13.03 5.39
N THR A 197 7.46 12.23 6.37
CA THR A 197 8.82 11.68 6.49
C THR A 197 8.86 10.16 6.35
N TYR A 198 7.74 9.53 5.98
CA TYR A 198 7.63 8.08 5.87
C TYR A 198 8.39 7.54 4.65
N LEU A 199 9.52 6.88 4.90
CA LEU A 199 10.50 6.51 3.86
C LEU A 199 9.91 5.73 2.67
N PRO A 200 9.09 4.68 2.83
CA PRO A 200 8.51 3.99 1.67
C PRO A 200 7.75 4.92 0.73
N SER A 201 6.97 5.87 1.29
CA SER A 201 6.22 6.84 0.48
C SER A 201 7.10 7.86 -0.22
N LEU A 202 8.26 8.19 0.35
CA LEU A 202 9.20 9.13 -0.26
C LEU A 202 9.95 8.51 -1.44
N PHE A 203 10.31 7.22 -1.32
CA PHE A 203 11.10 6.49 -2.31
C PHE A 203 10.27 5.91 -3.46
N LEU A 204 9.04 5.47 -3.19
CA LEU A 204 8.19 4.86 -4.23
C LEU A 204 7.69 5.84 -5.30
N ASN A 205 8.00 7.14 -5.19
CA ASN A 205 7.77 8.10 -6.29
C ASN A 205 8.57 7.78 -7.56
N ASN A 206 9.68 7.04 -7.42
CA ASN A 206 10.45 6.52 -8.55
C ASN A 206 9.75 5.39 -9.32
N LEU A 207 8.71 4.77 -8.74
CA LEU A 207 7.91 3.75 -9.40
C LEU A 207 6.84 4.40 -10.28
N ILE A 208 7.05 4.42 -11.59
CA ILE A 208 6.05 4.91 -12.56
C ILE A 208 4.99 3.82 -12.77
N TYR A 209 4.03 3.72 -11.83
CA TYR A 209 3.00 2.68 -11.86
C TYR A 209 1.77 3.08 -11.03
N ASN A 210 0.86 2.14 -10.79
CA ASN A 210 -0.45 2.41 -10.19
C ASN A 210 -0.46 2.57 -8.65
N ASP A 211 0.60 2.17 -7.93
CA ASP A 211 0.60 2.09 -6.46
C ASP A 211 0.33 3.44 -5.79
N VAL A 212 1.07 4.49 -6.19
CA VAL A 212 1.04 5.82 -5.54
C VAL A 212 -0.28 6.54 -5.83
N ILE A 213 -0.69 6.57 -7.10
CA ILE A 213 -1.93 7.21 -7.53
C ILE A 213 -3.17 6.52 -6.92
N ALA A 214 -3.23 5.18 -6.95
CA ALA A 214 -4.35 4.44 -6.36
C ALA A 214 -4.43 4.67 -4.85
N THR A 215 -3.28 4.70 -4.15
CA THR A 215 -3.24 4.97 -2.71
C THR A 215 -3.79 6.35 -2.37
N ALA A 216 -3.46 7.38 -3.16
CA ALA A 216 -3.99 8.73 -2.95
C ALA A 216 -5.51 8.79 -3.08
N PHE A 217 -6.06 8.17 -4.12
CA PHE A 217 -7.51 8.12 -4.34
C PHE A 217 -8.24 7.28 -3.29
N LEU A 218 -7.74 6.10 -2.94
CA LEU A 218 -8.35 5.21 -1.94
C LEU A 218 -8.28 5.80 -0.53
N THR A 219 -7.19 6.48 -0.16
CA THR A 219 -7.08 7.17 1.13
C THR A 219 -8.01 8.38 1.18
N SER A 220 -8.10 9.15 0.09
CA SER A 220 -9.05 10.26 -0.02
C SER A 220 -10.50 9.78 0.06
N CYS A 221 -10.84 8.66 -0.59
CA CYS A 221 -12.15 8.01 -0.47
C CYS A 221 -12.48 7.73 1.00
N LEU A 222 -11.54 7.15 1.75
CA LEU A 222 -11.76 6.82 3.16
C LEU A 222 -11.98 8.05 4.04
N TYR A 223 -11.26 9.15 3.78
CA TYR A 223 -11.51 10.43 4.43
C TYR A 223 -12.96 10.90 4.21
N PHE A 224 -13.42 10.93 2.97
CA PHE A 224 -14.78 11.37 2.65
C PHE A 224 -15.86 10.41 3.13
N LEU A 225 -15.58 9.11 3.17
CA LEU A 225 -16.47 8.11 3.77
C LEU A 225 -16.63 8.37 5.27
N ILE A 226 -15.54 8.52 6.03
CA ILE A 226 -15.61 8.81 7.47
C ILE A 226 -16.36 10.13 7.72
N ARG A 227 -16.08 11.15 6.89
CA ARG A 227 -16.77 12.43 6.93
C ARG A 227 -18.28 12.27 6.65
N PHE A 228 -18.66 11.42 5.70
CA PHE A 228 -20.06 11.09 5.41
C PHE A 228 -20.78 10.45 6.60
N ILE A 229 -20.15 9.51 7.32
CA ILE A 229 -20.77 8.88 8.49
C ILE A 229 -21.14 9.93 9.55
N ARG A 230 -20.33 10.98 9.68
CA ARG A 230 -20.53 12.07 10.64
C ARG A 230 -21.52 13.13 10.15
N GLU A 231 -21.28 13.69 8.97
CA GLU A 231 -22.02 14.83 8.41
C GLU A 231 -23.28 14.42 7.67
N LYS A 232 -23.38 13.15 7.24
CA LYS A 232 -24.49 12.59 6.47
C LYS A 232 -24.74 13.40 5.20
N SER A 233 -23.71 13.97 4.57
CA SER A 233 -23.86 14.81 3.38
C SER A 233 -23.84 14.00 2.08
N TRP A 234 -24.77 14.26 1.17
CA TRP A 234 -24.77 13.61 -0.16
C TRP A 234 -23.52 13.92 -0.97
N GLN A 235 -23.02 15.15 -0.88
CA GLN A 235 -21.78 15.55 -1.54
C GLN A 235 -20.61 14.69 -1.08
N THR A 236 -20.51 14.42 0.23
CA THR A 236 -19.40 13.62 0.77
C THR A 236 -19.40 12.17 0.28
N ILE A 237 -20.57 11.53 0.18
CA ILE A 237 -20.64 10.14 -0.31
C ILE A 237 -20.43 10.05 -1.83
N VAL A 238 -20.92 11.02 -2.61
CA VAL A 238 -20.67 11.06 -4.06
C VAL A 238 -19.18 11.26 -4.33
N ILE A 239 -18.52 12.17 -3.61
CA ILE A 239 -17.06 12.35 -3.72
C ILE A 239 -16.33 11.06 -3.32
N ALA A 240 -16.71 10.42 -2.21
CA ALA A 240 -16.12 9.15 -1.80
C ALA A 240 -16.26 8.06 -2.88
N ALA A 241 -17.42 7.97 -3.53
CA ALA A 241 -17.69 7.01 -4.59
C ALA A 241 -16.89 7.26 -5.87
N ILE A 242 -16.74 8.53 -6.28
CA ILE A 242 -15.90 8.90 -7.43
C ILE A 242 -14.44 8.56 -7.15
N LEU A 243 -13.92 8.93 -5.97
CA LEU A 243 -12.54 8.63 -5.58
C LEU A 243 -12.29 7.12 -5.49
N LEU A 244 -13.26 6.36 -4.96
CA LEU A 244 -13.19 4.90 -4.93
C LEU A 244 -13.13 4.29 -6.33
N ALA A 245 -13.97 4.77 -7.24
CA ALA A 245 -14.01 4.31 -8.63
C ALA A 245 -12.68 4.57 -9.34
N ILE A 246 -12.12 5.77 -9.20
CA ILE A 246 -10.82 6.12 -9.78
C ILE A 246 -9.69 5.28 -9.16
N GLY A 247 -9.67 5.15 -7.83
CA GLY A 247 -8.68 4.32 -7.14
C GLY A 247 -8.72 2.86 -7.59
N ASN A 248 -9.93 2.29 -7.73
CA ASN A 248 -10.13 0.94 -8.26
C ASN A 248 -9.73 0.80 -9.73
N TYR A 249 -9.97 1.83 -10.53
CA TYR A 249 -9.61 1.84 -11.95
C TYR A 249 -8.11 1.74 -12.15
N PHE A 250 -7.31 2.45 -11.33
CA PHE A 250 -5.85 2.32 -11.34
C PHE A 250 -5.38 1.00 -10.73
N ARG A 251 -6.02 0.54 -9.66
CA ARG A 251 -5.64 -0.70 -8.98
C ARG A 251 -6.87 -1.41 -8.43
N SER A 252 -7.16 -2.58 -8.99
CA SER A 252 -8.40 -3.35 -8.73
C SER A 252 -8.59 -3.85 -7.29
N ILE A 253 -7.63 -3.58 -6.39
CA ILE A 253 -7.79 -3.78 -4.95
C ILE A 253 -8.82 -2.81 -4.33
N GLY A 254 -9.26 -1.78 -5.06
CA GLY A 254 -10.33 -0.88 -4.63
C GLY A 254 -11.61 -1.62 -4.24
N VAL A 255 -11.84 -2.84 -4.75
CA VAL A 255 -12.92 -3.73 -4.30
C VAL A 255 -12.88 -4.03 -2.80
N ILE A 256 -11.68 -4.15 -2.21
CA ILE A 256 -11.53 -4.36 -0.76
C ILE A 256 -12.04 -3.14 0.01
N VAL A 257 -11.72 -1.94 -0.49
CA VAL A 257 -12.19 -0.68 0.10
C VAL A 257 -13.69 -0.50 -0.10
N LEU A 258 -14.24 -0.93 -1.25
CA LEU A 258 -15.69 -0.94 -1.49
C LEU A 258 -16.42 -1.81 -0.45
N ILE A 259 -15.97 -3.05 -0.25
CA ILE A 259 -16.55 -3.96 0.74
C ILE A 259 -16.47 -3.34 2.14
N ALA A 260 -15.31 -2.82 2.53
CA ALA A 260 -15.14 -2.15 3.82
C ALA A 260 -16.04 -0.90 3.97
N ALA A 261 -16.25 -0.13 2.89
CA ALA A 261 -17.14 1.03 2.87
C ALA A 261 -18.61 0.63 3.05
N ILE A 262 -19.06 -0.41 2.35
CA ILE A 262 -20.40 -0.97 2.50
C ILE A 262 -20.61 -1.46 3.93
N LEU A 263 -19.68 -2.25 4.48
CA LEU A 263 -19.74 -2.72 5.86
C LEU A 263 -19.76 -1.56 6.86
N THR A 264 -18.97 -0.50 6.63
CA THR A 264 -18.98 0.71 7.47
C THR A 264 -20.34 1.40 7.45
N ILE A 265 -20.99 1.53 6.28
CA ILE A 265 -22.33 2.11 6.17
C ILE A 265 -23.36 1.21 6.85
N LEU A 266 -23.29 -0.11 6.68
CA LEU A 266 -24.19 -1.07 7.33
C LEU A 266 -24.09 -0.99 8.86
N LEU A 267 -22.87 -0.92 9.41
CA LEU A 267 -22.64 -0.77 10.85
C LEU A 267 -23.18 0.55 11.41
N ASN A 268 -23.25 1.59 10.57
CA ASN A 268 -23.74 2.93 10.93
C ASN A 268 -25.16 3.21 10.38
N MET A 269 -25.87 2.20 9.87
CA MET A 269 -27.16 2.35 9.18
C MET A 269 -28.21 3.04 10.05
N ARG A 270 -28.22 2.76 11.37
CA ARG A 270 -29.12 3.39 12.33
C ARG A 270 -28.87 4.90 12.49
N SER A 271 -27.62 5.33 12.41
CA SER A 271 -27.23 6.75 12.55
C SER A 271 -27.47 7.55 11.26
N ILE A 272 -27.25 6.90 10.12
CA ILE A 272 -27.38 7.51 8.78
C ILE A 272 -28.85 7.55 8.33
N GLY A 273 -29.65 6.56 8.76
CA GLY A 273 -31.01 6.32 8.29
C GLY A 273 -31.05 5.29 7.16
N PHE A 274 -31.99 4.33 7.25
CA PHE A 274 -32.04 3.15 6.36
C PHE A 274 -32.07 3.51 4.88
N LYS A 275 -33.03 4.36 4.46
CA LYS A 275 -33.15 4.80 3.05
C LYS A 275 -31.84 5.41 2.53
N LYS A 276 -31.23 6.28 3.34
CA LYS A 276 -30.00 6.98 2.97
C LYS A 276 -28.80 6.04 2.90
N GLY A 277 -28.67 5.10 3.82
CA GLY A 277 -27.60 4.11 3.79
C GLY A 277 -27.70 3.18 2.58
N ILE A 278 -28.90 2.69 2.25
CA ILE A 278 -29.12 1.84 1.06
C ILE A 278 -28.81 2.61 -0.24
N VAL A 279 -29.30 3.83 -0.39
CA VAL A 279 -28.98 4.67 -1.56
C VAL A 279 -27.48 4.97 -1.64
N SER A 280 -26.81 5.17 -0.50
CA SER A 280 -25.36 5.38 -0.46
C SER A 280 -24.58 4.14 -0.94
N ILE A 281 -25.02 2.94 -0.56
CA ILE A 281 -24.45 1.67 -1.05
C ILE A 281 -24.66 1.55 -2.57
N PHE A 282 -25.85 1.90 -3.07
CA PHE A 282 -26.14 1.88 -4.49
C PHE A 282 -25.28 2.88 -5.29
N VAL A 283 -25.10 4.10 -4.77
CA VAL A 283 -24.20 5.11 -5.37
C VAL A 283 -22.76 4.61 -5.44
N LEU A 284 -22.26 3.99 -4.36
CA LEU A 284 -20.93 3.37 -4.36
C LEU A 284 -20.83 2.28 -5.43
N ALA A 285 -21.79 1.35 -5.46
CA ALA A 285 -21.77 0.21 -6.38
C ALA A 285 -21.86 0.60 -7.86
N ILE A 286 -22.70 1.58 -8.20
CA ILE A 286 -22.81 2.06 -9.59
C ILE A 286 -21.54 2.78 -10.01
N LEU A 287 -21.14 3.81 -9.25
CA LEU A 287 -20.00 4.64 -9.66
C LEU A 287 -18.70 3.86 -9.72
N PHE A 288 -18.54 2.84 -8.87
CA PHE A 288 -17.39 1.93 -8.88
C PHE A 288 -17.07 1.34 -10.26
N ASN A 289 -18.09 1.04 -11.06
CA ASN A 289 -17.94 0.39 -12.36
C ASN A 289 -17.83 1.37 -13.54
N VAL A 290 -18.19 2.64 -13.34
CA VAL A 290 -18.26 3.65 -14.42
C VAL A 290 -16.95 3.77 -15.20
N PRO A 291 -15.75 3.89 -14.59
CA PRO A 291 -14.51 4.01 -15.36
C PRO A 291 -14.26 2.83 -16.30
N GLY A 292 -14.51 1.59 -15.84
CA GLY A 292 -14.34 0.38 -16.65
C GLY A 292 -15.38 0.28 -17.77
N TRP A 293 -16.63 0.65 -17.50
CA TRP A 293 -17.68 0.71 -18.53
C TRP A 293 -17.35 1.75 -19.61
N THR A 294 -16.93 2.94 -19.20
CA THR A 294 -16.53 4.00 -20.13
C THR A 294 -15.33 3.58 -20.98
N GLN A 295 -14.29 2.99 -20.36
CA GLN A 295 -13.13 2.45 -21.08
C GLN A 295 -13.56 1.46 -22.17
N ASN A 296 -14.37 0.46 -21.81
CA ASN A 296 -14.85 -0.56 -22.73
C ASN A 296 -15.66 0.02 -23.89
N ALA A 297 -16.57 0.96 -23.58
CA ALA A 297 -17.39 1.63 -24.60
C ALA A 297 -16.52 2.42 -25.59
N VAL A 298 -15.55 3.19 -25.10
CA VAL A 298 -14.64 3.98 -25.93
C VAL A 298 -13.78 3.08 -26.82
N LEU A 299 -13.11 2.07 -26.25
CA LEU A 299 -12.25 1.16 -27.02
C LEU A 299 -13.02 0.44 -28.12
N LYS A 300 -14.22 -0.08 -27.81
CA LYS A 300 -15.07 -0.74 -28.80
C LYS A 300 -15.54 0.22 -29.89
N SER A 301 -15.96 1.44 -29.53
CA SER A 301 -16.41 2.44 -30.52
C SER A 301 -15.29 2.93 -31.44
N SER A 302 -14.05 2.93 -30.95
CA SER A 302 -12.86 3.32 -31.72
C SER A 302 -12.34 2.23 -32.66
N GLY A 303 -12.88 1.00 -32.58
CA GLY A 303 -12.38 -0.15 -33.32
C GLY A 303 -11.06 -0.71 -32.79
N ALA A 304 -10.54 -0.20 -31.67
CA ALA A 304 -9.30 -0.67 -31.06
C ALA A 304 -9.40 -2.11 -30.49
N VAL A 305 -10.62 -2.57 -30.20
CA VAL A 305 -10.90 -3.95 -29.79
C VAL A 305 -12.17 -4.46 -30.47
N SER A 306 -12.15 -5.72 -30.90
CA SER A 306 -13.31 -6.42 -31.47
C SER A 306 -14.25 -6.95 -30.38
N GLU A 307 -13.70 -7.37 -29.25
CA GLU A 307 -14.39 -7.96 -28.11
C GLU A 307 -14.32 -7.04 -26.86
N PRO A 308 -15.26 -7.16 -25.91
CA PRO A 308 -15.14 -6.52 -24.61
C PRO A 308 -13.80 -6.82 -23.93
N VAL A 309 -13.12 -5.78 -23.45
CA VAL A 309 -11.85 -5.93 -22.75
C VAL A 309 -12.08 -6.76 -21.49
N GLY A 310 -11.35 -7.89 -21.38
CA GLY A 310 -11.46 -8.83 -20.26
C GLY A 310 -12.20 -10.14 -20.55
N GLU A 311 -12.75 -10.30 -21.76
CA GLU A 311 -13.40 -11.55 -22.20
C GLU A 311 -12.44 -12.75 -22.06
N ASN A 312 -11.25 -12.63 -22.67
CA ASN A 312 -10.21 -13.67 -22.62
C ASN A 312 -9.02 -13.33 -21.71
N SER A 313 -9.12 -12.32 -20.84
CA SER A 313 -8.01 -11.96 -19.93
C SER A 313 -7.66 -13.05 -18.92
N ALA A 314 -6.46 -12.99 -18.34
CA ALA A 314 -6.04 -13.90 -17.28
C ALA A 314 -7.13 -14.00 -16.17
N PRO A 315 -7.60 -15.22 -15.84
CA PRO A 315 -8.64 -15.40 -14.84
C PRO A 315 -8.11 -15.15 -13.42
N VAL A 316 -9.01 -14.81 -12.51
CA VAL A 316 -8.72 -14.65 -11.07
C VAL A 316 -7.96 -15.86 -10.49
N TYR A 317 -8.25 -17.06 -10.99
CA TYR A 317 -7.61 -18.30 -10.58
C TYR A 317 -6.10 -18.33 -10.82
N MET A 318 -5.55 -17.54 -11.75
CA MET A 318 -4.10 -17.41 -11.93
C MET A 318 -3.40 -16.93 -10.65
N TRP A 319 -3.92 -15.85 -10.03
CA TRP A 319 -3.32 -15.33 -8.80
C TRP A 319 -3.64 -16.16 -7.56
N LEU A 320 -4.79 -16.86 -7.55
CA LEU A 320 -5.08 -17.85 -6.50
C LEU A 320 -4.10 -19.03 -6.57
N ASN A 321 -3.80 -19.50 -7.78
CA ASN A 321 -2.81 -20.54 -8.04
C ASN A 321 -1.40 -20.12 -7.59
N MET A 322 -0.95 -18.92 -7.97
CA MET A 322 0.32 -18.35 -7.50
C MET A 322 0.34 -18.18 -5.97
N GLY A 323 -0.80 -17.82 -5.38
CA GLY A 323 -0.96 -17.65 -3.94
C GLY A 323 -0.75 -18.93 -3.13
N ILE A 324 -0.86 -20.11 -3.74
CA ILE A 324 -0.55 -21.41 -3.15
C ILE A 324 0.75 -21.91 -3.78
N ASN A 325 1.87 -21.55 -3.16
CA ASN A 325 3.21 -21.95 -3.59
C ASN A 325 4.04 -22.27 -2.34
N LEU A 326 4.43 -23.53 -2.16
CA LEU A 326 5.16 -23.97 -0.96
C LEU A 326 6.61 -23.45 -0.93
N GLU A 327 7.25 -23.31 -2.08
CA GLU A 327 8.65 -22.91 -2.20
C GLU A 327 8.86 -21.44 -1.86
N ARG A 328 7.95 -20.58 -2.35
CA ARG A 328 8.01 -19.12 -2.21
C ARG A 328 6.86 -18.53 -1.41
N PHE A 329 6.16 -19.38 -0.66
CA PHE A 329 5.05 -19.04 0.24
C PHE A 329 4.05 -18.03 -0.34
N GLY A 330 3.63 -18.26 -1.59
CA GLY A 330 2.63 -17.46 -2.30
C GLY A 330 3.14 -16.21 -3.02
N PHE A 331 4.45 -16.03 -3.14
CA PHE A 331 5.08 -15.01 -3.98
C PHE A 331 5.11 -15.44 -5.45
N TRP A 332 5.42 -14.50 -6.36
CA TRP A 332 5.55 -14.74 -7.80
C TRP A 332 6.34 -16.01 -8.15
N ASP A 333 5.75 -16.82 -9.04
CA ASP A 333 6.10 -18.21 -9.35
C ASP A 333 7.00 -18.37 -10.58
N ASN A 334 7.80 -17.36 -10.92
CA ASN A 334 8.72 -17.39 -12.06
C ASN A 334 8.08 -17.76 -13.41
N MET A 335 6.89 -17.23 -13.70
CA MET A 335 6.15 -17.47 -14.95
C MET A 335 5.49 -18.85 -15.07
N GLU A 336 5.50 -19.70 -14.04
CA GLU A 336 4.84 -21.01 -14.10
C GLU A 336 3.34 -20.88 -14.42
N SER A 337 2.63 -20.01 -13.69
CA SER A 337 1.21 -19.74 -14.00
C SER A 337 1.03 -19.12 -15.38
N TYR A 338 2.00 -18.37 -15.89
CA TYR A 338 1.91 -17.77 -17.22
C TYR A 338 1.92 -18.85 -18.31
N GLN A 339 2.63 -19.97 -18.10
CA GLN A 339 2.66 -21.08 -19.05
C GLN A 339 1.29 -21.73 -19.21
N ILE A 340 0.55 -21.92 -18.11
CA ILE A 340 -0.82 -22.46 -18.13
C ILE A 340 -1.72 -21.59 -19.02
N TYR A 341 -1.73 -20.28 -18.79
CA TYR A 341 -2.59 -19.38 -19.56
C TYR A 341 -2.13 -19.21 -21.02
N GLN A 342 -0.84 -18.99 -21.26
CA GLN A 342 -0.32 -18.63 -22.58
C GLN A 342 -0.11 -19.83 -23.50
N ARG A 343 0.31 -20.97 -22.95
CA ARG A 343 0.71 -22.14 -23.76
C ARG A 343 -0.32 -23.26 -23.70
N GLU A 344 -0.71 -23.67 -22.51
CA GLU A 344 -1.62 -24.82 -22.36
C GLU A 344 -3.04 -24.46 -22.78
N ALA A 345 -3.55 -23.33 -22.30
CA ALA A 345 -4.89 -22.84 -22.65
C ALA A 345 -4.92 -21.92 -23.87
N ASN A 346 -3.78 -21.65 -24.52
CA ASN A 346 -3.67 -20.78 -25.69
C ASN A 346 -4.46 -19.45 -25.55
N TYR A 347 -4.25 -18.73 -24.44
CA TYR A 347 -4.91 -17.47 -24.09
C TYR A 347 -6.43 -17.55 -23.86
N ASN A 348 -7.00 -18.75 -23.77
CA ASN A 348 -8.43 -18.94 -23.48
C ASN A 348 -8.69 -18.89 -21.96
N LYS A 349 -9.57 -17.97 -21.54
CA LYS A 349 -9.89 -17.77 -20.12
C LYS A 349 -10.69 -18.92 -19.51
N ALA A 350 -11.63 -19.51 -20.25
CA ALA A 350 -12.46 -20.60 -19.74
C ALA A 350 -11.62 -21.87 -19.53
N GLU A 351 -10.80 -22.22 -20.51
CA GLU A 351 -9.89 -23.37 -20.45
C GLU A 351 -8.85 -23.20 -19.33
N SER A 352 -8.14 -22.07 -19.30
CA SER A 352 -7.16 -21.81 -18.23
C SER A 352 -7.79 -21.79 -16.84
N THR A 353 -9.05 -21.35 -16.70
CA THR A 353 -9.77 -21.40 -15.42
C THR A 353 -9.90 -22.83 -14.90
N GLU A 354 -10.22 -23.79 -15.76
CA GLU A 354 -10.33 -25.19 -15.35
C GLU A 354 -8.95 -25.79 -15.03
N LEU A 355 -7.91 -25.49 -15.83
CA LEU A 355 -6.54 -25.92 -15.55
C LEU A 355 -6.03 -25.38 -14.20
N TYR A 356 -6.27 -24.10 -13.88
CA TYR A 356 -5.88 -23.55 -12.59
C TYR A 356 -6.64 -24.17 -11.42
N LYS A 357 -7.93 -24.49 -11.58
CA LYS A 357 -8.68 -25.19 -10.51
C LYS A 357 -8.10 -26.57 -10.24
N GLN A 358 -7.77 -27.32 -11.28
CA GLN A 358 -7.12 -28.63 -11.17
C GLN A 358 -5.77 -28.51 -10.47
N GLU A 359 -4.95 -27.52 -10.86
CA GLU A 359 -3.65 -27.29 -10.24
C GLU A 359 -3.75 -26.87 -8.76
N ILE A 360 -4.73 -26.03 -8.42
CA ILE A 360 -5.01 -25.66 -7.02
C ILE A 360 -5.44 -26.89 -6.22
N GLU A 361 -6.34 -27.73 -6.76
CA GLU A 361 -6.78 -28.97 -6.11
C GLU A 361 -5.61 -29.94 -5.90
N ARG A 362 -4.75 -30.09 -6.91
CA ARG A 362 -3.53 -30.89 -6.84
C ARG A 362 -2.58 -30.38 -5.74
N LYS A 363 -2.27 -29.08 -5.71
CA LYS A 363 -1.43 -28.46 -4.68
C LYS A 363 -2.00 -28.64 -3.27
N LEU A 364 -3.32 -28.54 -3.10
CA LEU A 364 -3.97 -28.70 -1.81
C LEU A 364 -4.05 -30.16 -1.35
N SER A 365 -4.14 -31.12 -2.28
CA SER A 365 -4.22 -32.55 -1.96
C SER A 365 -2.85 -33.19 -1.73
N GLU A 366 -1.81 -32.75 -2.43
CA GLU A 366 -0.45 -33.26 -2.26
C GLU A 366 0.27 -32.66 -1.03
N ALA A 367 -0.07 -31.44 -0.64
CA ALA A 367 0.57 -30.78 0.51
C ALA A 367 0.03 -31.31 1.84
N SER A 368 0.92 -31.58 2.79
CA SER A 368 0.48 -31.92 4.15
C SER A 368 -0.15 -30.69 4.84
N LEU A 369 -1.02 -30.93 5.83
CA LEU A 369 -1.61 -29.85 6.64
C LEU A 369 -0.52 -28.98 7.30
N SER A 370 0.61 -29.59 7.70
CA SER A 370 1.76 -28.90 8.28
C SER A 370 2.43 -27.97 7.27
N ASP A 371 2.63 -28.43 6.03
CA ASP A 371 3.27 -27.64 4.96
C ASP A 371 2.40 -26.43 4.60
N LEU A 372 1.09 -26.63 4.45
CA LEU A 372 0.14 -25.55 4.18
C LEU A 372 0.11 -24.55 5.33
N ALA A 373 0.05 -25.00 6.58
CA ALA A 373 0.08 -24.13 7.75
C ALA A 373 1.38 -23.30 7.81
N GLN A 374 2.53 -23.94 7.54
CA GLN A 374 3.82 -23.26 7.51
C GLN A 374 3.89 -22.25 6.37
N MET A 375 3.39 -22.60 5.18
CA MET A 375 3.35 -21.71 4.02
C MET A 375 2.51 -20.46 4.31
N TYR A 376 1.27 -20.63 4.79
CA TYR A 376 0.40 -19.49 5.12
C TYR A 376 0.96 -18.63 6.26
N TYR A 377 1.60 -19.24 7.26
CA TYR A 377 2.33 -18.48 8.28
C TYR A 377 3.45 -17.64 7.65
N LYS A 378 4.35 -18.26 6.87
CA LYS A 378 5.45 -17.54 6.18
C LYS A 378 4.91 -16.41 5.29
N LYS A 379 3.86 -16.69 4.52
CA LYS A 379 3.16 -15.74 3.64
C LYS A 379 2.67 -14.52 4.40
N ILE A 380 1.89 -14.74 5.46
CA ILE A 380 1.32 -13.67 6.28
C ILE A 380 2.43 -12.86 6.96
N ILE A 381 3.39 -13.53 7.60
CA ILE A 381 4.48 -12.86 8.30
C ILE A 381 5.32 -12.04 7.33
N TRP A 382 5.74 -12.61 6.20
CA TRP A 382 6.56 -11.89 5.24
C TRP A 382 5.83 -10.67 4.66
N THR A 383 4.58 -10.85 4.20
CA THR A 383 3.79 -9.77 3.59
C THR A 383 3.65 -8.56 4.52
N TRP A 384 3.34 -8.79 5.80
CA TRP A 384 3.01 -7.71 6.73
C TRP A 384 4.22 -7.17 7.51
N THR A 385 5.28 -7.97 7.71
CA THR A 385 6.43 -7.54 8.53
C THR A 385 7.62 -7.03 7.73
N GLU A 386 7.74 -7.31 6.43
CA GLU A 386 8.84 -6.82 5.57
C GLU A 386 8.94 -5.28 5.61
N GLY A 387 7.80 -4.60 5.42
CA GLY A 387 7.62 -3.18 5.77
C GLY A 387 8.32 -2.16 4.86
N THR A 388 9.18 -2.57 3.94
CA THR A 388 9.83 -1.64 2.99
C THR A 388 9.01 -1.41 1.72
N TYR A 389 7.98 -2.24 1.49
CA TYR A 389 7.09 -2.15 0.33
C TYR A 389 7.86 -2.22 -1.00
N GLN A 390 8.95 -3.00 -1.02
CA GLN A 390 9.89 -3.11 -2.13
C GLN A 390 10.49 -1.77 -2.59
N MET A 391 10.56 -0.77 -1.69
CA MET A 391 11.24 0.50 -2.00
C MET A 391 12.71 0.27 -2.37
N ASP A 392 13.31 -0.85 -1.95
CA ASP A 392 14.64 -1.27 -2.36
C ASP A 392 14.78 -1.41 -3.89
N ARG A 393 13.84 -2.10 -4.54
CA ARG A 393 13.85 -2.36 -5.99
C ARG A 393 13.39 -1.15 -6.79
N TYR A 394 12.29 -0.56 -6.35
CA TYR A 394 11.56 0.43 -7.14
C TYR A 394 11.92 1.88 -6.77
N GLY A 395 12.43 2.11 -5.57
CA GLY A 395 12.82 3.42 -5.07
C GLY A 395 14.33 3.67 -5.13
N ILE A 396 15.12 2.77 -4.54
CA ILE A 396 16.59 2.84 -4.52
C ILE A 396 17.14 2.33 -5.85
N GLY A 397 17.14 1.03 -6.12
CA GLY A 397 17.49 0.46 -7.42
C GLY A 397 18.42 -0.74 -7.42
N ASN A 398 18.68 -1.34 -8.58
CA ASN A 398 19.22 -2.69 -8.68
C ASN A 398 20.66 -2.76 -9.23
N GLU A 399 21.45 -1.71 -9.06
CA GLU A 399 22.84 -1.74 -9.55
C GLU A 399 23.68 -2.73 -8.74
N ASN A 400 23.94 -3.88 -9.36
CA ASN A 400 24.84 -4.90 -8.84
C ASN A 400 26.30 -4.42 -8.90
N SER A 401 27.08 -4.83 -7.90
CA SER A 401 28.55 -4.69 -7.88
C SER A 401 29.23 -5.56 -8.94
N SER A 402 28.60 -6.65 -9.35
CA SER A 402 29.05 -7.54 -10.43
C SER A 402 28.20 -7.33 -11.68
N GLY A 403 28.80 -6.93 -12.80
CA GLY A 403 28.18 -6.70 -14.11
C GLY A 403 27.62 -7.96 -14.81
N MET A 404 26.93 -8.81 -14.07
CA MET A 404 26.45 -10.13 -14.48
C MET A 404 24.94 -10.19 -14.28
N GLY A 405 24.24 -9.34 -15.03
CA GLY A 405 22.77 -9.23 -15.04
C GLY A 405 22.20 -8.73 -16.35
N GLY A 406 23.02 -8.68 -17.42
CA GLY A 406 22.58 -8.40 -18.78
C GLY A 406 21.82 -9.58 -19.37
N GLY A 407 20.62 -9.86 -18.85
CA GLY A 407 19.65 -10.72 -19.51
C GLY A 407 19.21 -10.08 -20.83
N ARG A 408 19.15 -10.88 -21.89
CA ARG A 408 18.88 -10.48 -23.28
C ARG A 408 17.57 -9.69 -23.43
N GLY A 409 17.70 -8.37 -23.43
CA GLY A 409 16.68 -7.37 -23.77
C GLY A 409 17.33 -5.99 -23.61
N GLY A 410 17.77 -5.39 -24.71
CA GLY A 410 18.74 -4.29 -24.71
C GLY A 410 18.37 -3.07 -23.86
N GLY A 411 19.37 -2.53 -23.16
CA GLY A 411 19.46 -1.14 -22.69
C GLY A 411 18.69 -0.78 -21.41
N ILE A 412 19.42 -0.36 -20.37
CA ILE A 412 18.93 0.54 -19.28
C ILE A 412 17.69 0.05 -18.49
N ALA A 413 17.30 -1.22 -18.57
CA ALA A 413 16.18 -1.75 -17.81
C ALA A 413 16.61 -1.94 -16.34
N GLY A 414 16.04 -1.13 -15.44
CA GLY A 414 16.31 -1.24 -14.01
C GLY A 414 17.70 -0.77 -13.57
N SER A 415 18.31 0.22 -14.24
CA SER A 415 19.51 0.96 -13.81
C SER A 415 19.18 2.42 -13.41
N TYR A 416 20.19 3.19 -13.02
CA TYR A 416 20.05 4.65 -12.93
C TYR A 416 20.23 5.31 -14.31
N SER A 417 19.57 6.45 -14.55
CA SER A 417 19.84 7.23 -15.78
C SER A 417 21.18 7.96 -15.72
N TYR A 418 21.70 8.21 -14.52
CA TYR A 418 23.07 8.65 -14.25
C TYR A 418 23.48 8.21 -12.83
N THR A 419 24.78 7.98 -12.62
CA THR A 419 25.32 7.68 -11.28
C THR A 419 25.82 8.96 -10.61
N ASN A 420 25.84 8.96 -9.27
CA ASN A 420 26.37 10.02 -8.43
C ASN A 420 26.95 9.42 -7.14
N ALA A 421 27.54 10.25 -6.29
CA ALA A 421 28.18 9.79 -5.05
C ALA A 421 27.23 8.96 -4.15
N VAL A 422 25.93 9.31 -4.10
CA VAL A 422 24.97 8.57 -3.26
C VAL A 422 24.59 7.24 -3.89
N THR A 423 24.39 7.17 -5.22
CA THR A 423 24.10 5.87 -5.86
C THR A 423 25.23 4.88 -5.68
N GLU A 424 26.50 5.34 -5.72
CA GLU A 424 27.67 4.49 -5.43
C GLU A 424 27.69 4.02 -3.97
N LEU A 425 27.34 4.88 -3.00
CA LEU A 425 27.21 4.47 -1.59
C LEU A 425 26.13 3.40 -1.37
N PHE A 426 25.12 3.33 -2.24
CA PHE A 426 24.00 2.38 -2.17
C PHE A 426 24.16 1.17 -3.10
N LYS A 427 25.29 1.04 -3.80
CA LYS A 427 25.57 -0.08 -4.70
C LYS A 427 25.63 -1.41 -3.95
N GLY A 428 25.21 -2.49 -4.61
CA GLY A 428 25.29 -3.80 -3.99
C GLY A 428 24.43 -3.92 -2.73
N ASP A 429 24.96 -4.64 -1.74
CA ASP A 429 24.42 -4.83 -0.39
C ASP A 429 25.05 -3.90 0.65
N SER A 430 25.57 -2.75 0.21
CA SER A 430 26.24 -1.76 1.05
C SER A 430 25.58 -1.51 2.41
N VAL A 431 26.40 -1.14 3.40
CA VAL A 431 25.95 -0.86 4.76
C VAL A 431 24.90 0.25 4.80
N TYR A 432 24.97 1.24 3.90
CA TYR A 432 23.98 2.31 3.79
C TYR A 432 22.62 1.78 3.34
N ARG A 433 22.61 0.95 2.28
CA ARG A 433 21.40 0.32 1.78
C ARG A 433 20.77 -0.59 2.83
N THR A 434 21.53 -1.56 3.32
CA THR A 434 21.05 -2.49 4.35
C THR A 434 20.62 -1.77 5.62
N GLY A 435 21.30 -0.68 6.00
CA GLY A 435 20.96 0.19 7.13
C GLY A 435 19.61 0.88 6.95
N VAL A 436 19.33 1.47 5.78
CA VAL A 436 18.02 2.07 5.48
C VAL A 436 16.91 1.02 5.51
N LEU A 437 17.14 -0.17 4.95
CA LEU A 437 16.16 -1.26 5.01
C LEU A 437 15.89 -1.71 6.46
N TRP A 438 16.92 -1.76 7.30
CA TRP A 438 16.75 -2.02 8.74
C TRP A 438 15.92 -0.94 9.43
N ILE A 439 16.19 0.34 9.17
CA ILE A 439 15.41 1.45 9.73
C ILE A 439 13.93 1.29 9.40
N VAL A 440 13.59 1.00 8.14
CA VAL A 440 12.20 0.86 7.71
C VAL A 440 11.54 -0.40 8.27
N TYR A 441 12.24 -1.53 8.29
CA TYR A 441 11.77 -2.77 8.92
C TYR A 441 11.42 -2.56 10.41
N VAL A 442 12.32 -1.91 11.17
CA VAL A 442 12.09 -1.63 12.60
C VAL A 442 11.00 -0.58 12.81
N MET A 443 10.92 0.42 11.94
CA MET A 443 9.82 1.39 11.96
C MET A 443 8.47 0.69 11.79
N ASN A 444 8.35 -0.26 10.86
CA ASN A 444 7.14 -1.06 10.66
C ASN A 444 6.80 -1.90 11.92
N PHE A 445 7.80 -2.55 12.52
CA PHE A 445 7.61 -3.25 13.81
C PHE A 445 7.09 -2.32 14.91
N MET A 446 7.68 -1.14 15.07
CA MET A 446 7.24 -0.16 16.06
C MET A 446 5.82 0.34 15.78
N MET A 447 5.45 0.54 14.51
CA MET A 447 4.09 0.89 14.13
C MET A 447 3.10 -0.18 14.65
N TYR A 448 3.39 -1.47 14.48
CA TYR A 448 2.55 -2.54 15.03
C TYR A 448 2.49 -2.52 16.56
N CYS A 449 3.59 -2.28 17.26
CA CYS A 449 3.58 -2.13 18.72
C CYS A 449 2.64 -1.01 19.18
N PHE A 450 2.65 0.15 18.50
CA PHE A 450 1.73 1.23 18.83
C PHE A 450 0.29 0.94 18.41
N ILE A 451 0.07 0.31 17.26
CA ILE A 451 -1.27 -0.16 16.86
C ILE A 451 -1.84 -1.11 17.93
N PHE A 452 -1.02 -2.04 18.45
CA PHE A 452 -1.41 -2.95 19.52
C PHE A 452 -1.87 -2.19 20.77
N ILE A 453 -1.09 -1.20 21.21
CA ILE A 453 -1.45 -0.32 22.33
C ILE A 453 -2.79 0.37 22.07
N ARG A 454 -2.99 0.90 20.85
CA ARG A 454 -4.23 1.58 20.48
C ARG A 454 -5.43 0.64 20.53
N LEU A 455 -5.31 -0.56 19.96
CA LEU A 455 -6.39 -1.54 19.93
C LEU A 455 -6.78 -2.00 21.34
N VAL A 456 -5.79 -2.28 22.20
CA VAL A 456 -6.04 -2.62 23.62
C VAL A 456 -6.74 -1.46 24.35
N GLY A 457 -6.26 -0.24 24.15
CA GLY A 457 -6.86 0.97 24.73
C GLY A 457 -8.29 1.22 24.24
N GLY A 458 -8.56 0.94 22.96
CA GLY A 458 -9.90 1.00 22.36
C GLY A 458 -10.86 -0.01 22.98
N ILE A 459 -10.45 -1.28 23.09
CA ILE A 459 -11.25 -2.35 23.71
C ILE A 459 -11.55 -2.04 25.19
N ARG A 460 -10.52 -1.65 25.96
CA ARG A 460 -10.67 -1.32 27.39
C ARG A 460 -11.56 -0.09 27.60
N GLY A 461 -11.39 0.93 26.76
CA GLY A 461 -12.18 2.16 26.80
C GLY A 461 -13.54 2.07 26.12
N LYS A 462 -13.88 0.93 25.50
CA LYS A 462 -15.08 0.75 24.65
C LYS A 462 -15.21 1.84 23.56
N ARG A 463 -14.08 2.29 23.01
CA ARG A 463 -13.97 3.29 21.92
C ARG A 463 -13.64 2.55 20.63
N TYR A 464 -14.43 2.79 19.59
CA TYR A 464 -14.37 2.05 18.33
C TYR A 464 -14.50 2.99 17.11
N ASP A 465 -13.92 4.18 17.18
CA ASP A 465 -14.06 5.20 16.13
C ASP A 465 -13.33 4.78 14.83
N GLU A 466 -12.34 3.89 14.95
CA GLU A 466 -11.43 3.46 13.89
C GLU A 466 -11.89 2.21 13.12
N VAL A 467 -13.13 1.76 13.34
CA VAL A 467 -13.69 0.55 12.72
C VAL A 467 -13.56 0.57 11.19
N SER A 468 -13.75 1.72 10.56
CA SER A 468 -13.61 1.86 9.10
C SER A 468 -12.18 1.55 8.64
N LEU A 469 -11.15 1.99 9.38
CA LEU A 469 -9.76 1.68 9.07
C LEU A 469 -9.47 0.19 9.28
N ILE A 470 -9.97 -0.37 10.38
CA ILE A 470 -9.78 -1.78 10.74
C ILE A 470 -10.41 -2.71 9.70
N LEU A 471 -11.60 -2.36 9.19
CA LEU A 471 -12.25 -3.14 8.14
C LEU A 471 -11.42 -3.19 6.86
N VAL A 472 -10.79 -2.08 6.45
CA VAL A 472 -9.90 -2.08 5.30
C VAL A 472 -8.67 -2.95 5.57
N ILE A 473 -8.01 -2.79 6.72
CA ILE A 473 -6.83 -3.59 7.08
C ILE A 473 -7.16 -5.09 7.10
N LEU A 474 -8.25 -5.48 7.75
CA LEU A 474 -8.70 -6.88 7.80
C LEU A 474 -9.09 -7.41 6.42
N GLY A 475 -9.69 -6.58 5.57
CA GLY A 475 -9.97 -6.92 4.18
C GLY A 475 -8.71 -7.24 3.38
N PHE A 476 -7.65 -6.42 3.56
CA PHE A 476 -6.34 -6.69 2.95
C PHE A 476 -5.69 -7.95 3.51
N ILE A 477 -5.75 -8.18 4.83
CA ILE A 477 -5.25 -9.42 5.44
C ILE A 477 -5.96 -10.63 4.83
N GLY A 478 -7.30 -10.62 4.80
CA GLY A 478 -8.09 -11.72 4.25
C GLY A 478 -7.83 -11.96 2.77
N PHE A 479 -7.72 -10.90 1.97
CA PHE A 479 -7.44 -11.00 0.54
C PHE A 479 -6.07 -11.62 0.24
N TYR A 480 -5.00 -11.12 0.88
CA TYR A 480 -3.63 -11.61 0.63
C TYR A 480 -3.29 -12.93 1.31
N ILE A 481 -4.19 -13.49 2.14
CA ILE A 481 -4.11 -14.91 2.46
C ILE A 481 -4.31 -15.73 1.18
N LEU A 482 -5.29 -15.40 0.35
CA LEU A 482 -5.63 -16.17 -0.85
C LEU A 482 -4.77 -15.82 -2.07
N TRP A 483 -4.46 -14.52 -2.25
CA TRP A 483 -3.83 -14.00 -3.46
C TRP A 483 -2.31 -14.18 -3.52
N GLU A 484 -1.71 -14.00 -4.70
CA GLU A 484 -0.25 -13.78 -4.85
C GLU A 484 0.20 -12.56 -4.03
N ILE A 485 1.39 -12.65 -3.43
CA ILE A 485 1.92 -11.61 -2.54
C ILE A 485 3.19 -10.97 -3.10
N LYS A 486 3.23 -9.64 -2.99
CA LYS A 486 4.46 -8.84 -2.92
C LYS A 486 4.30 -7.82 -1.80
N SER A 487 5.38 -7.40 -1.14
CA SER A 487 5.22 -6.44 -0.03
C SER A 487 4.70 -5.07 -0.51
N ARG A 488 4.96 -4.67 -1.77
CA ARG A 488 4.35 -3.47 -2.37
C ARG A 488 2.82 -3.56 -2.48
N TYR A 489 2.24 -4.76 -2.50
CA TYR A 489 0.80 -4.93 -2.70
C TYR A 489 -0.07 -4.43 -1.55
N ILE A 490 0.50 -4.39 -0.35
CA ILE A 490 -0.15 -3.80 0.83
C ILE A 490 0.22 -2.31 1.02
N TYR A 491 0.97 -1.70 0.08
CA TYR A 491 1.31 -0.27 0.12
C TYR A 491 0.07 0.62 0.35
N PRO A 492 -1.09 0.39 -0.29
CA PRO A 492 -2.27 1.23 -0.09
C PRO A 492 -2.85 1.23 1.35
N VAL A 493 -2.35 0.36 2.24
CA VAL A 493 -2.72 0.29 3.66
C VAL A 493 -1.82 1.12 4.57
N TYR A 494 -0.59 1.48 4.14
CA TYR A 494 0.35 2.24 4.98
C TYR A 494 -0.26 3.51 5.60
N PRO A 495 -1.12 4.29 4.89
CA PRO A 495 -1.74 5.49 5.46
C PRO A 495 -2.53 5.18 6.73
N LEU A 496 -3.20 4.02 6.77
CA LEU A 496 -4.05 3.61 7.88
C LEU A 496 -3.22 3.12 9.06
N LEU A 497 -2.11 2.42 8.77
CA LEU A 497 -1.14 2.01 9.78
C LEU A 497 -0.47 3.21 10.44
N ILE A 498 -0.16 4.28 9.69
CA ILE A 498 0.35 5.54 10.24
C ILE A 498 -0.65 6.19 11.19
N VAL A 499 -1.93 6.29 10.80
CA VAL A 499 -2.96 6.88 11.68
C VAL A 499 -3.10 6.09 12.98
N LEU A 500 -3.25 4.76 12.90
CA LEU A 500 -3.43 3.92 14.07
C LEU A 500 -2.19 3.87 14.97
N SER A 501 -1.00 3.79 14.38
CA SER A 501 0.27 3.80 15.13
C SER A 501 0.51 5.14 15.81
N TYR A 502 0.23 6.28 15.17
CA TYR A 502 0.36 7.59 15.82
C TYR A 502 -0.62 7.74 16.99
N MET A 503 -1.87 7.28 16.84
CA MET A 503 -2.85 7.27 17.93
C MET A 503 -2.35 6.42 19.12
N GLY A 504 -1.78 5.25 18.84
CA GLY A 504 -1.18 4.38 19.85
C GLY A 504 0.07 4.96 20.52
N PHE A 505 0.92 5.64 19.75
CA PHE A 505 2.07 6.37 20.27
C PHE A 505 1.62 7.46 21.24
N LYS A 506 0.61 8.26 20.87
CA LYS A 506 0.05 9.32 21.71
C LYS A 506 -0.56 8.74 22.99
N ASP A 507 -1.30 7.63 22.90
CA ASP A 507 -1.85 6.92 24.07
C ASP A 507 -0.72 6.48 25.03
N ALA A 508 0.39 5.93 24.51
CA ALA A 508 1.56 5.52 25.30
C ALA A 508 2.29 6.71 25.93
N TYR A 509 2.53 7.77 25.15
CA TYR A 509 3.20 8.98 25.63
C TYR A 509 2.43 9.64 26.78
N ASN A 510 1.11 9.75 26.63
CA ASN A 510 0.25 10.33 27.66
C ASN A 510 0.23 9.48 28.94
N PHE A 511 0.21 8.15 28.83
CA PHE A 511 0.28 7.28 30.00
C PHE A 511 1.59 7.47 30.78
N MET A 512 2.72 7.58 30.08
CA MET A 512 4.03 7.81 30.71
C MET A 512 4.14 9.20 31.35
N SER A 513 3.62 10.25 30.70
CA SER A 513 3.66 11.61 31.24
C SER A 513 2.80 11.79 32.49
N HIS A 514 1.61 11.19 32.54
CA HIS A 514 0.73 11.23 33.72
C HIS A 514 1.34 10.49 34.92
N ARG A 515 2.02 9.36 34.69
CA ARG A 515 2.76 8.66 35.76
C ARG A 515 3.88 9.51 36.35
N LYS A 516 4.60 10.26 35.50
CA LYS A 516 5.68 11.15 35.96
C LYS A 516 5.15 12.27 36.86
N LEU A 517 4.05 12.93 36.48
CA LEU A 517 3.37 13.94 37.29
C LEU A 517 2.82 13.37 38.62
N GLY A 518 2.30 12.14 38.61
CA GLY A 518 1.85 11.47 39.82
C GLY A 518 2.99 11.14 40.80
N TRP A 519 4.15 10.74 40.28
CA TRP A 519 5.33 10.46 41.08
C TRP A 519 5.92 11.73 41.69
N GLU A 520 6.07 12.81 40.92
CA GLU A 520 6.55 14.12 41.39
C GLU A 520 5.63 14.71 42.49
N ARG A 521 4.31 14.54 42.38
CA ARG A 521 3.36 14.94 43.44
C ARG A 521 3.45 14.07 44.69
N SER A 522 3.82 12.79 44.55
CA SER A 522 3.99 11.87 45.68
C SER A 522 5.31 12.08 46.43
N SER A 523 6.37 12.50 45.73
CA SER A 523 7.66 12.84 46.34
C SER A 523 7.62 14.20 47.04
N LEU A 524 6.88 15.17 46.51
CA LEU A 524 6.65 16.48 47.15
C LEU A 524 5.71 16.43 48.37
N ARG A 525 4.99 15.33 48.59
CA ARG A 525 4.16 15.09 49.79
C ARG A 525 4.90 14.31 50.89
N LYS A 526 6.14 13.86 50.62
CA LYS A 526 6.96 13.06 51.53
C LYS A 526 8.28 13.74 51.94
N GLY A 527 8.51 14.97 51.47
CA GLY A 527 9.49 15.90 52.04
C GLY A 527 8.73 17.05 52.67
#